data_AF-A0A480A911-F1
#
_entry.id   AF-A0A480A911-F1
#
_cell.length_a   1.000
_cell.length_b   1.000
_cell.length_c   1.000
_cell.angle_alpha   90.00
_cell.angle_beta   90.00
_cell.angle_gamma   90.00
#
_symmetry.space_group_name_H-M   'P 1'
#
loop_
_entity.id
_entity.type
_entity.pdbx_description
1 polymer ?
#
loop_
_entity_poly.entity_id
_entity_poly.type
_entity_poly.pdbx_seq_one_letter_code
_entity_poly.pdbx_strand_id
1 'polypeptide(L)' 'MFLIYTSVWMNVLRDKTGVARQNLQTLIKDENIFLTRFTQMELLQGCRDEREWMLL' A
#
# COMPACT_ATOMS: atom_id res chain seq x y z
N MET A 1 -10.20 -6.85 -10.51
CA MET A 1 -8.77 -6.41 -10.47
C MET A 1 -8.70 -4.91 -10.23
N PHE A 2 -8.08 -4.47 -9.13
CA PHE A 2 -7.92 -3.07 -8.76
C PHE A 2 -6.51 -2.57 -9.00
N LEU A 3 -6.38 -1.39 -9.62
CA LEU A 3 -5.16 -0.60 -9.58
C LEU A 3 -5.32 0.45 -8.47
N ILE A 4 -4.48 0.36 -7.45
CA ILE A 4 -4.59 1.22 -6.26
C ILE A 4 -3.52 2.29 -6.33
N TYR A 5 -3.95 3.54 -6.26
CA TYR A 5 -3.05 4.69 -6.27
C TYR A 5 -2.19 4.75 -5.01
N THR A 6 -0.98 5.28 -5.16
CA THR A 6 0.05 5.33 -4.12
C THR A 6 -0.41 6.01 -2.83
N SER A 7 -1.27 7.04 -2.91
CA SER A 7 -1.78 7.71 -1.70
C SER A 7 -2.62 6.81 -0.80
N VAL A 8 -3.32 5.83 -1.37
CA VAL A 8 -4.11 4.85 -0.59
C VAL A 8 -3.16 3.93 0.17
N TRP A 9 -2.10 3.46 -0.49
CA TRP A 9 -1.06 2.66 0.17
C TRP A 9 -0.35 3.45 1.27
N MET A 10 -0.02 4.72 1.04
CA MET A 10 0.55 5.59 2.07
C MET A 10 -0.38 5.73 3.28
N ASN A 11 -1.69 5.86 3.07
CA ASN A 11 -2.67 5.91 4.15
C ASN A 11 -2.68 4.59 4.95
N VAL A 12 -2.70 3.45 4.26
CA VAL A 12 -2.67 2.12 4.90
C VAL A 12 -1.38 1.88 5.68
N LEU A 13 -0.23 2.22 5.12
CA LEU A 13 1.09 1.99 5.74
C LEU A 13 1.35 2.93 6.93
N ARG A 14 0.79 4.15 6.91
CA ARG A 14 0.93 5.13 8.01
C ARG A 14 -0.07 4.89 9.14
N ASP A 15 -1.20 4.24 8.85
CA ASP A 15 -2.24 3.99 9.83
C ASP A 15 -1.83 2.88 10.81
N LYS A 16 -1.46 3.30 12.02
CA LYS A 16 -1.10 2.39 13.12
C LYS A 16 -2.31 1.72 13.77
N THR A 17 -3.53 2.19 13.49
CA THR A 17 -4.77 1.62 14.06
C THR A 17 -5.30 0.44 13.26
N GLY A 18 -4.89 0.31 11.99
CA GLY A 18 -5.32 -0.76 11.08
C GLY A 18 -6.70 -0.53 10.45
N VAL A 19 -7.38 0.58 10.75
CA VAL A 19 -8.69 0.94 10.20
C VAL A 19 -8.63 1.08 8.68
N ALA A 20 -7.60 1.75 8.14
CA ALA A 20 -7.42 1.93 6.70
C ALA A 20 -7.24 0.58 5.98
N ARG A 21 -6.48 -0.34 6.58
CA ARG A 21 -6.33 -1.71 6.06
C ARG A 21 -7.66 -2.45 6.04
N GLN A 22 -8.42 -2.41 7.13
CA GLN A 22 -9.71 -3.12 7.23
C GLN A 22 -10.72 -2.58 6.20
N ASN A 23 -10.78 -1.26 6.04
CA ASN A 23 -11.64 -0.62 5.06
C ASN A 23 -11.24 -1.01 3.63
N LEU A 24 -9.94 -1.00 3.33
CA LEU A 24 -9.45 -1.39 2.02
C LEU A 24 -9.73 -2.86 1.71
N GLN A 25 -9.49 -3.76 2.68
CA GLN A 25 -9.83 -5.18 2.54
C GLN A 25 -11.32 -5.41 2.34
N THR A 26 -12.18 -4.68 3.04
CA THR A 26 -13.64 -4.77 2.89
C THR A 26 -14.10 -4.30 1.51
N LEU A 27 -13.46 -3.27 0.95
CA LEU A 27 -13.76 -2.74 -0.37
C LEU A 27 -13.35 -3.73 -1.48
N ILE A 28 -12.16 -4.32 -1.35
CA ILE A 28 -11.56 -5.19 -2.38
C ILE A 28 -12.15 -6.60 -2.31
N LYS A 29 -12.52 -7.07 -1.11
CA LYS A 29 -12.94 -8.45 -0.85
C LYS A 29 -11.88 -9.42 -1.38
N ASP A 30 -12.24 -10.29 -2.32
CA ASP A 30 -11.37 -11.30 -2.91
C ASP A 30 -10.85 -10.91 -4.31
N GLU A 31 -11.02 -9.64 -4.71
CA GLU A 31 -10.53 -9.16 -6.00
C GLU A 31 -9.01 -9.01 -6.01
N ASN A 32 -8.39 -9.35 -7.14
CA ASN A 32 -6.95 -9.17 -7.32
C ASN A 32 -6.56 -7.69 -7.26
N ILE A 33 -5.42 -7.40 -6.64
CA ILE A 33 -4.80 -6.08 -6.61
C ILE A 33 -3.57 -6.10 -7.49
N PHE A 34 -3.38 -5.05 -8.30
CA PHE A 34 -2.16 -4.85 -9.05
C PHE A 34 -1.35 -3.69 -8.46
N LEU A 35 -0.09 -3.98 -8.12
CA LEU A 35 0.88 -2.98 -7.68
C LEU A 35 1.83 -2.68 -8.84
N THR A 36 1.72 -1.49 -9.44
CA THR A 36 2.58 -1.13 -10.57
C THR A 36 4.00 -0.86 -10.14
N ARG A 37 4.96 -0.96 -11.08
CA ARG A 37 6.35 -0.54 -10.87
C ARG A 37 6.46 0.94 -10.47
N PHE A 38 5.62 1.81 -11.01
CA PHE A 38 5.60 3.23 -10.61
C PHE A 38 5.16 3.39 -9.15
N THR A 39 4.08 2.75 -8.74
CA THR A 39 3.62 2.75 -7.35
C THR A 39 4.68 2.16 -6.41
N GLN A 40 5.35 1.06 -6.80
CA GLN A 40 6.46 0.52 -6.02
C GLN A 40 7.60 1.52 -5.85
N MET A 41 8.02 2.20 -6.92
CA MET A 41 9.08 3.21 -6.86
C MET A 41 8.70 4.38 -5.94
N GLU A 42 7.48 4.89 -6.02
CA GLU A 42 7.02 5.97 -5.14
C GLU A 42 6.98 5.55 -3.67
N LEU A 43 6.54 4.31 -3.37
CA LEU A 43 6.55 3.78 -2.01
C LEU A 43 7.98 3.61 -1.48
N LEU A 44 8.89 3.07 -2.29
CA LEU A 44 10.31 2.91 -1.95
C LEU A 44 11.00 4.26 -1.68
N GLN A 45 10.67 5.31 -2.42
CA GLN A 45 11.19 6.67 -2.16
C GLN A 45 10.73 7.23 -0.81
N GLY A 46 9.59 6.75 -0.28
CA GLY A 46 9.07 7.16 1.02
C GLY A 46 9.66 6.42 2.22
N CYS A 47 10.44 5.37 2.00
CA CYS A 47 11.04 4.57 3.06
C CYS A 47 12.21 5.30 3.73
N ARG A 48 12.34 5.10 5.05
CA ARG A 48 13.34 5.77 5.89
C ARG A 48 14.66 5.04 5.98
N ASP A 49 14.62 3.72 5.85
CA ASP A 49 15.78 2.84 5.97
C ASP A 49 15.58 1.54 5.18
N GLU A 50 16.64 0.73 5.11
CA GLU A 50 16.66 -0.55 4.39
C GLU A 50 15.61 -1.54 4.92
N ARG A 51 15.22 -1.45 6.20
CA ARG A 51 14.23 -2.36 6.78
C ARG A 51 12.85 -2.07 6.19
N GLU A 52 12.51 -0.80 6.01
CA GLU A 52 11.28 -0.40 5.32
C GLU A 52 11.32 -0.77 3.83
N TRP A 53 12.49 -0.70 3.19
CA TRP A 53 12.69 -1.12 1.79
C TRP A 53 12.43 -2.61 1.55
N MET A 54 12.87 -3.48 2.46
CA MET A 54 12.71 -4.94 2.31
C MET A 54 11.24 -5.44 2.43
N LEU A 55 10.29 -4.55 2.75
CA LEU A 55 8.87 -4.90 2.87
C LEU A 55 8.09 -4.80 1.55
N LEU A 56 8.70 -4.29 0.48
CA LEU A 56 8.07 -3.93 -0.80
C LEU A 56 8.69 -4.67 -2.00
#